data_AF-A0A8T3CAF6-F1
#
_entry.id   AF-A0A8T3CAF6-F1
#
_cell.length_a   1.000
_cell.length_b   1.000
_cell.length_c   1.000
_cell.angle_alpha   90.00
_cell.angle_beta   90.00
_cell.angle_gamma   90.00
#
_symmetry.space_group_name_H-M   'P 1'
#
loop_
_entity.id
_entity.type
_entity.pdbx_description
1 polymer ?
#
loop_
_entity_poly.entity_id
_entity_poly.type
_entity_poly.pdbx_seq_one_letter_code
_entity_poly.pdbx_strand_id
1 'polypeptide(L)'
;MSGGHSASPSSLPSQSSPSGNEGAMRVLTRPVTFVTGNAKKLEEVRAILGNSIPFQSLRLDLPELQGEPEEISKGKARLAATEVNGPVLVEDTCLCFNALNGLPGPYIKWFLEKIGHEGLNNLLMAYEDKSAYAACVFSLALGPDAEPLTFVGKTMGKIVPARGPKDFGWDPIFQPNGYELTYAEMPKEEKNKISHRSKALSLVKSHFAAAGYHFQINGSS
;
A
#
# COMPACT_ATOMS: atom_id res chain seq x y z
N MET A 1 62.09 31.06 -0.70
CA MET A 1 62.38 30.60 0.68
C MET A 1 61.60 29.33 0.92
N SER A 2 62.35 28.31 1.34
CA SER A 2 61.98 26.92 1.58
C SER A 2 61.01 26.73 2.74
N GLY A 3 60.07 25.81 2.58
CA GLY A 3 59.18 25.37 3.65
C GLY A 3 58.45 24.09 3.27
N GLY A 4 59.17 22.97 3.30
CA GLY A 4 58.56 21.64 3.18
C GLY A 4 57.74 21.32 4.44
N HIS A 5 56.56 20.73 4.25
CA HIS A 5 55.83 20.04 5.30
C HIS A 5 55.59 18.60 4.84
N SER A 6 56.26 17.67 5.52
CA SER A 6 56.07 16.23 5.40
C SER A 6 54.73 15.85 6.04
N ALA A 7 53.79 15.34 5.25
CA ALA A 7 52.60 14.68 5.77
C ALA A 7 52.85 13.17 5.84
N SER A 8 52.80 12.63 7.06
CA SER A 8 52.85 11.20 7.35
C SER A 8 51.60 10.48 6.81
N PRO A 9 51.69 9.20 6.37
CA PRO A 9 50.52 8.46 5.92
C PRO A 9 49.70 8.00 7.13
N SER A 10 48.48 8.56 7.26
CA SER A 10 47.47 8.06 8.19
C SER A 10 46.94 6.71 7.71
N SER A 11 47.18 5.68 8.50
CA SER A 11 46.61 4.34 8.35
C SER A 11 45.07 4.37 8.32
N LEU A 12 44.49 3.95 7.20
CA LEU A 12 43.05 3.72 7.05
C LEU A 12 42.62 2.55 7.97
N PRO A 13 41.53 2.69 8.74
CA PRO A 13 40.99 1.56 9.48
C PRO A 13 40.36 0.56 8.49
N SER A 14 40.69 -0.71 8.69
CA SER A 14 40.13 -1.86 7.99
C SER A 14 38.60 -1.83 8.06
N GLN A 15 37.93 -1.71 6.93
CA GLN A 15 36.49 -1.96 6.85
C GLN A 15 36.27 -3.45 7.10
N SER A 16 35.76 -3.77 8.30
CA SER A 16 35.14 -5.05 8.58
C SER A 16 33.87 -5.14 7.76
N SER A 17 33.88 -6.01 6.75
CA SER A 17 32.70 -6.43 6.01
C SER A 17 31.61 -6.87 7.00
N PRO A 18 30.36 -6.40 6.91
CA PRO A 18 29.28 -7.05 7.63
C PRO A 18 29.06 -8.41 6.95
N SER A 19 29.42 -9.47 7.67
CA SER A 19 29.05 -10.85 7.35
C SER A 19 27.53 -10.94 7.36
N GLY A 20 26.92 -10.71 6.19
CA GLY A 20 25.51 -10.88 5.96
C GLY A 20 25.15 -12.34 6.12
N ASN A 21 24.29 -12.61 7.10
CA ASN A 21 23.75 -13.91 7.44
C ASN A 21 22.93 -14.44 6.24
N GLU A 22 23.56 -15.22 5.36
CA GLU A 22 22.89 -15.98 4.31
C GLU A 22 21.99 -17.06 4.96
N GLY A 23 20.70 -17.04 4.62
CA GLY A 23 19.90 -18.26 4.54
C GLY A 23 19.22 -18.80 5.81
N ALA A 24 18.95 -17.98 6.84
CA ALA A 24 18.01 -18.41 7.89
C ALA A 24 16.57 -18.40 7.34
N MET A 25 16.06 -19.59 7.03
CA MET A 25 14.70 -19.85 6.56
C MET A 25 13.65 -19.22 7.51
N ARG A 26 12.84 -18.27 7.03
CA ARG A 26 11.84 -17.59 7.87
C ARG A 26 10.57 -18.43 7.95
N VAL A 27 10.45 -19.22 9.01
CA VAL A 27 9.25 -20.02 9.26
C VAL A 27 8.13 -19.15 9.84
N LEU A 28 6.98 -19.14 9.19
CA LEU A 28 5.73 -18.56 9.70
C LEU A 28 4.80 -19.68 10.15
N THR A 29 4.45 -19.70 11.43
CA THR A 29 3.57 -20.73 12.01
C THR A 29 2.08 -20.38 11.91
N ARG A 30 1.75 -19.20 11.37
CA ARG A 30 0.39 -18.67 11.23
C ARG A 30 0.20 -18.08 9.83
N PRO A 31 -1.02 -18.15 9.27
CA PRO A 31 -1.34 -17.43 8.03
C PRO A 31 -1.24 -15.92 8.25
N VAL A 32 -1.03 -15.17 7.16
CA VAL A 32 -1.06 -13.71 7.20
C VAL A 32 -2.49 -13.23 7.45
N THR A 33 -2.69 -12.40 8.47
CA THR A 33 -4.01 -11.84 8.77
C THR A 33 -4.19 -10.52 8.02
N PHE A 34 -5.05 -10.52 7.01
CA PHE A 34 -5.47 -9.30 6.34
C PHE A 34 -6.51 -8.56 7.18
N VAL A 35 -6.13 -7.41 7.74
CA VAL A 35 -7.00 -6.63 8.62
C VAL A 35 -7.79 -5.62 7.80
N THR A 36 -9.09 -5.86 7.66
CA THR A 36 -10.01 -4.99 6.92
C THR A 36 -11.45 -5.13 7.41
N GLY A 37 -12.17 -4.01 7.47
CA GLY A 37 -13.63 -4.00 7.63
C GLY A 37 -14.39 -3.87 6.30
N ASN A 38 -13.70 -3.75 5.17
CA ASN A 38 -14.31 -3.49 3.86
C ASN A 38 -14.40 -4.78 3.03
N ALA A 39 -15.61 -5.31 2.87
CA ALA A 39 -15.87 -6.56 2.14
C ALA A 39 -15.44 -6.50 0.67
N LYS A 40 -15.60 -5.35 -0.01
CA LYS A 40 -15.18 -5.18 -1.42
C LYS A 40 -13.66 -5.16 -1.56
N LYS A 41 -12.95 -4.52 -0.62
CA LYS A 41 -11.46 -4.60 -0.56
C LYS A 41 -11.01 -6.04 -0.39
N LEU A 42 -11.62 -6.77 0.54
CA LEU A 42 -11.33 -8.19 0.76
C LEU A 42 -11.55 -8.98 -0.53
N GLU A 43 -12.68 -8.81 -1.21
CA GLU A 43 -12.99 -9.50 -2.47
C GLU A 43 -11.93 -9.24 -3.55
N GLU A 44 -11.50 -7.99 -3.73
CA GLU A 44 -10.43 -7.66 -4.68
C GLU A 44 -9.09 -8.27 -4.26
N VAL A 45 -8.72 -8.18 -2.98
CA VAL A 45 -7.48 -8.80 -2.46
C VAL A 45 -7.49 -10.30 -2.65
N ARG A 46 -8.62 -11.00 -2.38
CA ARG A 46 -8.75 -12.44 -2.62
C ARG A 46 -8.56 -12.78 -4.10
N ALA A 47 -9.22 -12.02 -4.99
CA ALA A 47 -9.13 -12.24 -6.43
C ALA A 47 -7.70 -12.02 -6.96
N ILE A 48 -6.98 -11.02 -6.44
CA ILE A 48 -5.64 -10.69 -6.90
C ILE A 48 -4.58 -11.60 -6.26
N LEU A 49 -4.61 -11.83 -4.94
CA LEU A 49 -3.63 -12.68 -4.25
C LEU A 49 -3.81 -14.16 -4.61
N GLY A 50 -5.05 -14.63 -4.78
CA GLY A 50 -5.35 -16.05 -4.96
C GLY A 50 -4.69 -16.88 -3.85
N ASN A 51 -4.00 -17.95 -4.24
CA ASN A 51 -3.29 -18.85 -3.32
C ASN A 51 -1.79 -18.53 -3.19
N SER A 52 -1.36 -17.31 -3.55
CA SER A 52 0.07 -16.95 -3.53
C SER A 52 0.67 -16.97 -2.12
N ILE A 53 -0.15 -16.70 -1.09
CA ILE A 53 0.21 -16.79 0.32
C ILE A 53 -0.99 -17.35 1.12
N PRO A 54 -0.77 -18.16 2.16
CA PRO A 54 -1.81 -18.47 3.14
C PRO A 54 -2.25 -17.19 3.86
N PHE A 55 -3.51 -16.80 3.70
CA PHE A 55 -4.05 -15.63 4.38
C PHE A 55 -5.45 -15.89 4.93
N GLN A 56 -5.77 -15.17 6.00
CA GLN A 56 -7.11 -15.07 6.58
C GLN A 56 -7.52 -13.61 6.68
N SER A 57 -8.79 -13.32 6.90
CA SER A 57 -9.26 -11.94 7.11
C SER A 57 -9.80 -11.75 8.51
N LEU A 58 -9.44 -10.65 9.15
CA LEU A 58 -9.97 -10.25 10.46
C LEU A 58 -10.49 -8.81 10.37
N ARG A 59 -11.68 -8.57 10.91
CA ARG A 59 -12.18 -7.22 11.11
C ARG A 59 -11.72 -6.73 12.47
N LEU A 60 -10.86 -5.73 12.48
CA LEU A 60 -10.50 -4.97 13.68
C LEU A 60 -10.86 -3.50 13.48
N ASP A 61 -11.32 -2.87 14.55
CA ASP A 61 -11.47 -1.43 14.59
C ASP A 61 -10.13 -0.82 15.00
N LEU A 62 -9.47 -0.16 14.06
CA LEU A 62 -8.17 0.48 14.26
C LEU A 62 -8.35 1.98 14.05
N PRO A 63 -7.61 2.82 14.79
CA PRO A 63 -7.69 4.26 14.62
C PRO A 63 -7.30 4.66 13.18
N GLU A 64 -8.06 5.57 12.59
CA GLU A 64 -7.72 6.21 11.32
C GLU A 64 -6.67 7.31 11.60
N LEU A 65 -5.39 6.95 11.46
CA LEU A 65 -4.27 7.85 11.72
C LEU A 65 -4.19 8.98 10.68
N GLN A 66 -3.55 10.09 11.04
CA GLN A 66 -3.29 11.22 10.15
C GLN A 66 -1.80 11.32 9.84
N GLY A 67 -1.46 11.85 8.67
CA GLY A 67 -0.09 12.00 8.20
C GLY A 67 0.07 11.57 6.75
N GLU A 68 1.30 11.20 6.38
CA GLU A 68 1.60 10.69 5.06
C GLU A 68 1.12 9.23 4.87
N PRO A 69 0.71 8.83 3.65
CA PRO A 69 0.10 7.52 3.41
C PRO A 69 0.90 6.32 3.93
N GLU A 70 2.22 6.34 3.77
CA GLU A 70 3.09 5.24 4.21
C GLU A 70 3.19 5.17 5.74
N GLU A 71 3.29 6.32 6.41
CA GLU A 71 3.39 6.38 7.86
C GLU A 71 2.07 6.01 8.54
N ILE A 72 0.93 6.42 7.96
CA ILE A 72 -0.39 5.96 8.38
C ILE A 72 -0.45 4.42 8.29
N SER A 73 -0.05 3.86 7.15
CA SER A 73 -0.13 2.41 6.91
C SER A 73 0.80 1.61 7.83
N LYS A 74 2.03 2.09 8.08
CA LYS A 74 2.95 1.47 9.03
C LYS A 74 2.41 1.53 10.46
N GLY A 75 1.92 2.69 10.90
CA GLY A 75 1.32 2.84 12.23
C GLY A 75 0.16 1.87 12.43
N LYS A 76 -0.72 1.77 11.42
CA LYS A 76 -1.83 0.82 11.41
C LYS A 76 -1.37 -0.64 11.45
N ALA A 77 -0.29 -1.00 10.74
CA ALA A 77 0.28 -2.33 10.76
C ALA A 77 0.84 -2.70 12.15
N ARG A 78 1.52 -1.77 12.84
CA ARG A 78 2.01 -2.01 14.21
C ARG A 78 0.84 -2.30 15.16
N LEU A 79 -0.17 -1.44 15.16
CA LEU A 79 -1.36 -1.62 15.99
C LEU A 79 -2.07 -2.95 15.69
N ALA A 80 -2.26 -3.27 14.41
CA ALA A 80 -2.82 -4.54 13.99
C ALA A 80 -1.99 -5.74 14.48
N ALA A 81 -0.67 -5.67 14.39
CA ALA A 81 0.23 -6.75 14.78
C ALA A 81 0.20 -7.00 16.29
N THR A 82 0.09 -5.95 17.10
CA THR A 82 -0.10 -6.04 18.55
C THR A 82 -1.40 -6.76 18.89
N GLU A 83 -2.53 -6.37 18.28
CA GLU A 83 -3.85 -6.97 18.53
C GLU A 83 -3.93 -8.44 18.05
N VAL A 84 -3.39 -8.74 16.87
CA VAL A 84 -3.40 -10.11 16.29
C VAL A 84 -2.36 -11.03 16.93
N ASN A 85 -1.29 -10.45 17.50
CA ASN A 85 -0.09 -11.12 17.96
C ASN A 85 0.48 -12.08 16.91
N GLY A 86 0.72 -11.58 15.69
CA GLY A 86 1.21 -12.38 14.57
C GLY A 86 1.33 -11.62 13.25
N PRO A 87 1.55 -12.32 12.13
CA PRO A 87 1.72 -11.68 10.83
C PRO A 87 0.42 -11.00 10.38
N VAL A 88 0.52 -9.72 10.05
CA VAL A 88 -0.60 -8.90 9.58
C VAL A 88 -0.27 -8.19 8.29
N LEU A 89 -1.29 -8.04 7.46
CA LEU A 89 -1.28 -7.19 6.29
C LEU A 89 -2.41 -6.17 6.44
N VAL A 90 -2.09 -4.89 6.34
CA VAL A 90 -3.09 -3.80 6.35
C VAL A 90 -3.08 -3.09 5.00
N GLU A 91 -4.19 -2.44 4.65
CA GLU A 91 -4.34 -1.72 3.40
C GLU A 91 -4.98 -0.34 3.61
N ASP A 92 -4.32 0.68 3.08
CA ASP A 92 -4.87 2.04 2.94
C ASP A 92 -4.92 2.45 1.47
N THR A 93 -5.98 3.19 1.11
CA THR A 93 -6.24 3.61 -0.27
C THR A 93 -6.35 5.12 -0.30
N CYS A 94 -5.59 5.75 -1.18
CA CYS A 94 -5.59 7.19 -1.37
C CYS A 94 -6.08 7.54 -2.78
N LEU A 95 -6.77 8.67 -2.89
CA LEU A 95 -6.97 9.35 -4.17
C LEU A 95 -6.37 10.74 -4.06
N CYS A 96 -5.33 11.00 -4.84
CA CYS A 96 -4.47 12.15 -4.71
C CYS A 96 -4.62 13.05 -5.92
N PHE A 97 -5.07 14.29 -5.72
CA PHE A 97 -5.18 15.28 -6.80
C PHE A 97 -3.88 16.08 -6.87
N ASN A 98 -3.26 16.13 -8.05
CA ASN A 98 -1.96 16.80 -8.19
C ASN A 98 -2.08 18.31 -7.93
N ALA A 99 -3.16 18.93 -8.41
CA ALA A 99 -3.49 20.33 -8.15
C ALA A 99 -3.64 20.68 -6.65
N LEU A 100 -3.94 19.70 -5.80
CA LEU A 100 -4.05 19.87 -4.34
C LEU A 100 -2.86 19.26 -3.59
N ASN A 101 -1.71 19.13 -4.25
CA ASN A 101 -0.48 18.55 -3.69
C ASN A 101 -0.72 17.16 -3.05
N GLY A 102 -1.57 16.35 -3.67
CA GLY A 102 -1.87 14.99 -3.23
C GLY A 102 -3.07 14.84 -2.28
N LEU A 103 -3.70 15.93 -1.85
CA LEU A 103 -4.99 15.87 -1.16
C LEU A 103 -6.14 15.51 -2.13
N PRO A 104 -7.27 14.93 -1.65
CA PRO A 104 -7.54 14.54 -0.26
C PRO A 104 -6.72 13.34 0.23
N GLY A 105 -6.09 12.59 -0.66
CA GLY A 105 -5.11 11.55 -0.32
C GLY A 105 -5.69 10.47 0.61
N PRO A 106 -5.08 10.21 1.78
CA PRO A 106 -5.57 9.20 2.72
C PRO A 106 -6.94 9.56 3.32
N TYR A 107 -7.36 10.82 3.22
CA TYR A 107 -8.62 11.31 3.78
C TYR A 107 -9.81 11.14 2.82
N ILE A 108 -9.60 10.55 1.64
CA ILE A 108 -10.61 10.45 0.57
C ILE A 108 -11.96 9.86 1.03
N LYS A 109 -11.96 8.92 1.98
CA LYS A 109 -13.19 8.34 2.55
C LYS A 109 -14.11 9.43 3.11
N TRP A 110 -13.56 10.34 3.91
CA TRP A 110 -14.30 11.42 4.57
C TRP A 110 -14.78 12.47 3.57
N PHE A 111 -13.93 12.82 2.61
CA PHE A 111 -14.32 13.73 1.54
C PHE A 111 -15.48 13.13 0.73
N LEU A 112 -15.35 11.89 0.26
CA LEU A 112 -16.42 11.24 -0.49
C LEU A 112 -17.72 11.17 0.32
N GLU A 113 -17.66 10.86 1.62
CA GLU A 113 -18.85 10.80 2.48
C GLU A 113 -19.55 12.16 2.60
N LYS A 114 -18.79 13.25 2.78
CA LYS A 114 -19.36 14.57 3.08
C LYS A 114 -19.77 15.36 1.85
N ILE A 115 -19.00 15.27 0.76
CA ILE A 115 -19.22 16.11 -0.43
C ILE A 115 -19.60 15.28 -1.67
N GLY A 116 -19.54 13.95 -1.61
CA GLY A 116 -19.92 13.08 -2.71
C GLY A 116 -19.01 13.19 -3.94
N HIS A 117 -19.35 12.46 -4.99
CA HIS A 117 -18.61 12.49 -6.26
C HIS A 117 -18.63 13.87 -6.94
N GLU A 118 -19.74 14.58 -6.83
CA GLU A 118 -19.89 15.93 -7.38
C GLU A 118 -19.01 16.93 -6.61
N GLY A 119 -19.03 16.89 -5.28
CA GLY A 119 -18.17 17.73 -4.45
C GLY A 119 -16.69 17.48 -4.71
N LEU A 120 -16.28 16.22 -4.90
CA LEU A 120 -14.89 15.88 -5.26
C LEU A 120 -14.47 16.49 -6.61
N ASN A 121 -15.36 16.53 -7.60
CA ASN A 121 -15.12 17.25 -8.85
C ASN A 121 -15.06 18.76 -8.62
N ASN A 122 -15.97 19.29 -7.79
CA ASN A 122 -16.07 20.70 -7.46
C ASN A 122 -14.82 21.25 -6.78
N LEU A 123 -14.12 20.44 -5.97
CA LEU A 123 -12.82 20.80 -5.38
C LEU A 123 -11.78 21.20 -6.43
N LEU A 124 -11.87 20.65 -7.64
CA LEU A 124 -10.93 20.93 -8.71
C LEU A 124 -11.41 22.01 -9.68
N MET A 125 -12.62 22.57 -9.54
CA MET A 125 -13.17 23.54 -10.52
C MET A 125 -12.23 24.71 -10.83
N ALA A 126 -11.57 25.26 -9.81
CA ALA A 126 -10.67 26.41 -9.94
C ALA A 126 -9.29 26.09 -10.55
N TYR A 127 -8.97 24.80 -10.78
CA TYR A 127 -7.66 24.36 -11.24
C TYR A 127 -7.76 23.82 -12.67
N GLU A 128 -6.88 24.24 -13.58
CA GLU A 128 -6.84 23.64 -14.92
C GLU A 128 -6.37 22.17 -14.86
N ASP A 129 -5.43 21.87 -13.97
CA ASP A 129 -4.91 20.53 -13.76
C ASP A 129 -5.95 19.63 -13.09
N LYS A 130 -6.41 18.62 -13.82
CA LYS A 130 -7.29 17.55 -13.32
C LYS A 130 -6.55 16.23 -13.09
N SER A 131 -5.23 16.22 -13.26
CA SER A 131 -4.44 15.01 -13.08
C SER A 131 -4.44 14.56 -11.63
N ALA A 132 -4.48 13.26 -11.45
CA ALA A 132 -4.57 12.61 -10.16
C ALA A 132 -3.90 11.24 -10.21
N TYR A 133 -3.68 10.66 -9.05
CA TYR A 133 -3.31 9.26 -8.95
C TYR A 133 -4.07 8.56 -7.84
N ALA A 134 -4.45 7.32 -8.12
CA ALA A 134 -4.87 6.39 -7.10
C ALA A 134 -3.64 5.70 -6.52
N ALA A 135 -3.54 5.60 -5.20
CA ALA A 135 -2.48 4.86 -4.51
C ALA A 135 -3.08 3.81 -3.57
N CYS A 136 -2.47 2.62 -3.57
CA CYS A 136 -2.71 1.58 -2.58
C CYS A 136 -1.42 1.37 -1.81
N VAL A 137 -1.51 1.41 -0.48
CA VAL A 137 -0.40 1.17 0.43
C VAL A 137 -0.74 -0.06 1.24
N PHE A 138 0.02 -1.13 1.02
CA PHE A 138 0.00 -2.30 1.90
C PHE A 138 1.17 -2.21 2.88
N SER A 139 0.93 -2.49 4.15
CA SER A 139 2.01 -2.66 5.13
C SER A 139 1.93 -4.04 5.79
N LEU A 140 3.05 -4.76 5.78
CA LEU A 140 3.23 -6.09 6.35
C LEU A 140 4.05 -5.98 7.63
N ALA A 141 3.51 -6.40 8.76
CA ALA A 141 4.26 -6.63 9.98
C ALA A 141 4.23 -8.12 10.31
N LEU A 142 5.38 -8.71 10.67
CA LEU A 142 5.47 -10.15 10.98
C LEU A 142 5.09 -10.48 12.43
N GLY A 143 4.91 -9.46 13.28
CA GLY A 143 4.54 -9.56 14.69
C GLY A 143 4.63 -8.19 15.38
N PRO A 144 4.29 -8.12 16.69
CA PRO A 144 4.21 -6.86 17.44
C PRO A 144 5.47 -6.00 17.41
N ASP A 145 6.64 -6.63 17.47
CA ASP A 145 7.95 -5.94 17.52
C ASP A 145 8.64 -5.83 16.16
N ALA A 146 7.99 -6.30 15.09
CA ALA A 146 8.56 -6.27 13.75
C ALA A 146 8.33 -4.91 13.08
N GLU A 147 9.38 -4.35 12.48
CA GLU A 147 9.26 -3.16 11.65
C GLU A 147 8.39 -3.45 10.42
N PRO A 148 7.31 -2.68 10.17
CA PRO A 148 6.47 -2.92 9.01
C PRO A 148 7.19 -2.64 7.69
N LEU A 149 7.00 -3.55 6.73
CA LEU A 149 7.42 -3.36 5.35
C LEU A 149 6.26 -2.82 4.52
N THR A 150 6.50 -1.75 3.76
CA THR A 150 5.46 -1.06 3.00
C THR A 150 5.61 -1.29 1.50
N PHE A 151 4.49 -1.50 0.82
CA PHE A 151 4.38 -1.77 -0.61
C PHE A 151 3.38 -0.81 -1.24
N VAL A 152 3.84 0.00 -2.19
CA VAL A 152 3.03 1.08 -2.78
C VAL A 152 2.79 0.80 -4.25
N GLY A 153 1.52 0.74 -4.63
CA GLY A 153 1.09 0.69 -6.02
C GLY A 153 0.37 1.98 -6.39
N LYS A 154 0.72 2.58 -7.54
CA LYS A 154 0.08 3.80 -8.04
C LYS A 154 -0.47 3.61 -9.45
N THR A 155 -1.59 4.25 -9.73
CA THR A 155 -2.13 4.39 -11.08
C THR A 155 -2.43 5.85 -11.35
N MET A 156 -1.79 6.38 -12.39
CA MET A 156 -1.99 7.75 -12.84
C MET A 156 -3.28 7.85 -13.64
N GLY A 157 -3.93 9.00 -13.56
CA GLY A 157 -5.19 9.27 -14.22
C GLY A 157 -5.58 10.74 -14.11
N LYS A 158 -6.87 10.99 -14.29
CA LYS A 158 -7.49 12.29 -14.13
C LYS A 158 -8.84 12.16 -13.44
N ILE A 159 -9.25 13.25 -12.79
CA ILE A 159 -10.59 13.39 -12.22
C ILE A 159 -11.55 13.88 -13.29
N VAL A 160 -12.69 13.20 -13.39
CA VAL A 160 -13.75 13.47 -14.38
C VAL A 160 -15.12 13.46 -13.71
N PRO A 161 -16.14 14.07 -14.34
CA PRO A 161 -17.52 13.94 -13.91
C PRO A 161 -17.91 12.46 -13.76
N ALA A 162 -18.68 12.16 -12.72
CA ALA A 162 -18.97 10.80 -12.31
C ALA A 162 -19.69 10.01 -13.42
N ARG A 163 -19.16 8.84 -13.80
CA ARG A 163 -19.79 7.89 -14.74
C ARG A 163 -19.70 6.46 -14.22
N GLY A 164 -20.66 5.62 -14.59
CA GLY A 164 -20.76 4.23 -14.12
C GLY A 164 -21.44 4.06 -12.74
N PRO A 165 -21.51 2.82 -12.22
CA PRO A 165 -22.13 2.52 -10.92
C PRO A 165 -21.43 3.19 -9.75
N LYS A 166 -22.19 3.76 -8.82
CA LYS A 166 -21.67 4.51 -7.66
C LYS A 166 -21.40 3.63 -6.42
N ASP A 167 -21.43 2.32 -6.58
CA ASP A 167 -21.46 1.38 -5.46
C ASP A 167 -20.10 1.22 -4.77
N PHE A 168 -19.00 1.65 -5.39
CA PHE A 168 -17.66 1.45 -4.85
C PHE A 168 -16.80 2.72 -4.86
N GLY A 169 -16.82 3.41 -3.73
CA GLY A 169 -15.90 4.50 -3.44
C GLY A 169 -15.94 5.60 -4.50
N TRP A 170 -14.77 6.09 -4.88
CA TRP A 170 -14.56 7.19 -5.81
C TRP A 170 -14.30 6.71 -7.25
N ASP A 171 -14.43 5.42 -7.54
CA ASP A 171 -14.23 4.84 -8.87
C ASP A 171 -14.97 5.60 -10.00
N PRO A 172 -16.20 6.12 -9.81
CA PRO A 172 -16.91 6.84 -10.86
C PRO A 172 -16.24 8.11 -11.35
N ILE A 173 -15.33 8.71 -10.57
CA ILE A 173 -14.70 10.00 -10.92
C ILE A 173 -13.25 9.86 -11.36
N PHE A 174 -12.69 8.65 -11.35
CA PHE A 174 -11.29 8.43 -11.71
C PHE A 174 -11.18 7.72 -13.06
N GLN A 175 -10.60 8.42 -14.04
CA GLN A 175 -10.26 7.87 -15.35
C GLN A 175 -8.76 7.60 -15.41
N PRO A 176 -8.31 6.32 -15.44
CA PRO A 176 -6.89 5.99 -15.53
C PRO A 176 -6.31 6.40 -16.89
N ASN A 177 -5.02 6.75 -16.92
CA ASN A 177 -4.33 7.10 -18.16
C ASN A 177 -4.36 5.93 -19.16
N GLY A 178 -4.61 6.23 -20.44
CA GLY A 178 -4.71 5.23 -21.50
C GLY A 178 -6.10 4.62 -21.67
N TYR A 179 -7.11 5.07 -20.92
CA TYR A 179 -8.48 4.60 -21.00
C TYR A 179 -9.47 5.76 -21.06
N GLU A 180 -10.62 5.54 -21.70
CA GLU A 180 -11.76 6.48 -21.72
C GLU A 180 -12.82 6.18 -20.65
N LEU A 181 -12.78 4.97 -20.10
CA LEU A 181 -13.68 4.52 -19.03
C LEU A 181 -13.19 4.99 -17.67
N THR A 182 -14.11 5.33 -16.78
CA THR A 182 -13.81 5.44 -15.35
C THR A 182 -13.59 4.06 -14.74
N TYR A 183 -12.96 3.97 -13.58
CA TYR A 183 -12.86 2.68 -12.87
C TYR A 183 -14.21 2.01 -12.62
N ALA A 184 -15.28 2.79 -12.44
CA ALA A 184 -16.61 2.22 -12.23
C ALA A 184 -17.21 1.63 -13.52
N GLU A 185 -16.85 2.16 -14.68
CA GLU A 185 -17.30 1.66 -15.99
C GLU A 185 -16.48 0.45 -16.47
N MET A 186 -15.29 0.22 -15.90
CA MET A 186 -14.43 -0.89 -16.29
C MET A 186 -14.97 -2.24 -15.75
N PRO A 187 -14.93 -3.31 -16.58
CA PRO A 187 -15.04 -4.67 -16.06
C PRO A 187 -13.99 -4.93 -14.98
N LYS A 188 -14.36 -5.70 -13.95
CA LYS A 188 -13.52 -5.93 -12.78
C LYS A 188 -12.16 -6.53 -13.15
N GLU A 189 -12.13 -7.46 -14.09
CA GLU A 189 -10.93 -8.13 -14.59
C GLU A 189 -9.98 -7.14 -15.27
N GLU A 190 -10.52 -6.21 -16.07
CA GLU A 190 -9.71 -5.19 -16.74
C GLU A 190 -9.18 -4.15 -15.75
N LYS A 191 -10.01 -3.70 -14.81
CA LYS A 191 -9.57 -2.84 -13.71
C LYS A 191 -8.42 -3.49 -12.94
N ASN A 192 -8.54 -4.77 -12.62
CA ASN A 192 -7.53 -5.52 -11.87
C ASN A 192 -6.19 -5.64 -12.60
N LYS A 193 -6.11 -5.52 -13.92
CA LYS A 193 -4.82 -5.52 -14.63
C LYS A 193 -4.00 -4.25 -14.38
N ILE A 194 -4.68 -3.13 -14.15
CA ILE A 194 -4.04 -1.80 -14.06
C ILE A 194 -4.16 -1.15 -12.69
N SER A 195 -4.93 -1.72 -11.77
CA SER A 195 -5.26 -1.05 -10.52
C SER A 195 -4.04 -0.83 -9.65
N HIS A 196 -4.06 0.29 -8.93
CA HIS A 196 -3.11 0.64 -7.88
C HIS A 196 -2.99 -0.48 -6.84
N ARG A 197 -4.11 -1.13 -6.48
CA ARG A 197 -4.15 -2.29 -5.58
C ARG A 197 -3.42 -3.51 -6.15
N SER A 198 -3.66 -3.86 -7.42
CA SER A 198 -2.97 -5.00 -8.05
C SER A 198 -1.47 -4.78 -8.16
N LYS A 199 -1.04 -3.56 -8.47
CA LYS A 199 0.37 -3.18 -8.49
C LYS A 199 1.01 -3.34 -7.11
N ALA A 200 0.35 -2.87 -6.05
CA ALA A 200 0.84 -3.02 -4.68
C ALA A 200 0.91 -4.49 -4.25
N LEU A 201 -0.12 -5.29 -4.55
CA LEU A 201 -0.13 -6.73 -4.26
C LEU A 201 0.89 -7.52 -5.07
N SER A 202 1.25 -7.08 -6.28
CA SER A 202 2.35 -7.68 -7.04
C SER A 202 3.69 -7.52 -6.32
N LEU A 203 3.93 -6.38 -5.66
CA LEU A 203 5.12 -6.18 -4.82
C LEU A 203 5.07 -7.07 -3.58
N VAL A 204 3.91 -7.20 -2.92
CA VAL A 204 3.71 -8.13 -1.80
C VAL A 204 4.07 -9.56 -2.23
N LYS A 205 3.53 -10.04 -3.36
CA LYS A 205 3.83 -11.38 -3.89
C LYS A 205 5.32 -11.57 -4.16
N SER A 206 5.94 -10.58 -4.81
CA SER A 206 7.37 -10.62 -5.14
C SER A 206 8.23 -10.70 -3.88
N HIS A 207 7.85 -9.96 -2.83
CA HIS A 207 8.50 -10.04 -1.53
C HIS A 207 8.40 -11.44 -0.92
N PHE A 208 7.20 -12.04 -0.86
CA PHE A 208 7.04 -13.38 -0.30
C PHE A 208 7.79 -14.45 -1.09
N ALA A 209 7.84 -14.33 -2.43
CA ALA A 209 8.60 -15.24 -3.28
C ALA A 209 10.12 -15.11 -3.09
N ALA A 210 10.63 -13.89 -2.90
CA ALA A 210 12.06 -13.63 -2.74
C ALA A 210 12.58 -13.89 -1.31
N ALA A 211 11.75 -13.64 -0.29
CA ALA A 211 12.16 -13.71 1.12
C ALA A 211 12.21 -15.14 1.70
N GLY A 212 11.78 -16.16 0.94
CA GLY A 212 11.87 -17.56 1.33
C GLY A 212 11.07 -17.90 2.60
N TYR A 213 9.86 -17.33 2.76
CA TYR A 213 9.00 -17.69 3.88
C TYR A 213 8.47 -19.12 3.72
N HIS A 214 8.52 -19.89 4.80
CA HIS A 214 7.91 -21.22 4.86
C HIS A 214 6.77 -21.25 5.86
N PHE A 215 5.59 -21.60 5.40
CA PHE A 215 4.40 -21.68 6.24
C PHE A 215 4.29 -23.07 6.86
N GLN A 216 4.42 -23.16 8.19
CA GLN A 216 4.18 -24.37 8.99
C GLN A 216 2.96 -24.13 9.88
N ILE A 217 1.78 -24.11 9.26
CA ILE A 217 0.54 -23.81 9.95
C ILE A 217 0.07 -25.08 10.67
N ASN A 218 0.32 -25.15 11.97
CA ASN A 218 -0.14 -26.26 12.80
C ASN A 218 -1.66 -26.13 13.00
N GLY A 219 -2.45 -26.90 12.26
CA GLY A 219 -3.92 -26.92 12.37
C GLY A 219 -4.64 -27.25 11.07
N SER A 220 -4.50 -28.48 10.57
CA SER A 220 -5.40 -29.08 9.58
C SER A 220 -5.38 -30.60 9.75
N SER A 221 -5.98 -31.06 10.84
CA SER A 221 -6.51 -32.42 10.99
C SER A 221 -7.92 -32.30 11.56
#